data_AF-A0AAV1IW88-F1
#
_entry.id   AF-A0AAV1IW88-F1
#
_cell.length_a   1.000
_cell.length_b   1.000
_cell.length_c   1.000
_cell.angle_alpha   90.00
_cell.angle_beta   90.00
_cell.angle_gamma   90.00
#
_symmetry.space_group_name_H-M   'P 1'
#
loop_
_entity.id
_entity.type
_entity.pdbx_description
1 polymer ?
#
loop_
_entity_poly.entity_id
_entity_poly.type
_entity_poly.pdbx_seq_one_letter_code
_entity_poly.pdbx_strand_id
1 'polypeptide(L)'
;MIVSAAILLLLATGGTAGRHFGAQVGALSQLQHGVRGTVYAVDSRTIFLKDFHYDGVGPAAYFYVGTSKSPSAQGGVRLRDERGQSAPLRKYRGDGVTLSLPDGKTLKDFSWFAVWCDDYSVNFGSVEIPRGLEYPKPAKVGALRGVHAVASDPIVVVDAQTLLIPNFSYDGEAPDAKFWVGRGDKPSPEGIRIPDENGKETPLRKYDKKTIVLTLPGELTVFDIGHFAIWCEAFTVNFGHVVLPRATLANVPPSLKMLGVSPQSRNKQPTTGQRTSSARPHKSLARLDATTYRPSRLGAGPRDVLDAVVPHVHRRADRSNARDDARSRDGSMRKDDETEKGAANEEKYEVEIVPQTFTLLDPVTRELLAEHFRNEERHRELQRQFDELSRRQESEERRFDLDPFGGSRP
;
A
#
# COMPACT_ATOMS: atom_id res chain seq x y z
N MET A 1 -62.54 4.40 16.46
CA MET A 1 -61.36 5.21 16.07
C MET A 1 -60.31 4.25 15.53
N ILE A 2 -59.58 4.63 14.47
CA ILE A 2 -58.60 3.76 13.80
C ILE A 2 -57.23 3.94 14.46
N VAL A 3 -56.54 2.82 14.73
CA VAL A 3 -55.19 2.82 15.31
C VAL A 3 -54.16 2.70 14.18
N SER A 4 -53.53 3.82 13.80
CA SER A 4 -52.45 3.85 12.82
C SER A 4 -51.09 3.76 13.52
N ALA A 5 -50.59 2.53 13.73
CA ALA A 5 -49.23 2.30 14.18
C ALA A 5 -48.25 2.47 12.99
N ALA A 6 -47.56 3.61 12.93
CA ALA A 6 -46.53 3.87 11.92
C ALA A 6 -45.23 3.13 12.29
N ILE A 7 -45.05 1.92 11.76
CA ILE A 7 -43.79 1.17 11.89
C ILE A 7 -42.74 1.84 10.98
N LEU A 8 -41.92 2.71 11.56
CA LEU A 8 -40.76 3.30 10.89
C LEU A 8 -39.67 2.23 10.76
N LEU A 9 -39.69 1.49 9.65
CA LEU A 9 -38.65 0.52 9.33
C LEU A 9 -37.33 1.26 9.05
N LEU A 10 -36.49 1.41 10.07
CA LEU A 10 -35.09 1.79 9.89
C LEU A 10 -34.40 0.71 9.06
N LEU A 11 -34.26 0.96 7.76
CA LEU A 11 -33.32 0.25 6.90
C LEU A 11 -31.92 0.60 7.38
N ALA A 12 -31.45 -0.14 8.38
CA ALA A 12 -30.04 -0.21 8.71
C ALA A 12 -29.32 -0.73 7.46
N THR A 13 -28.73 0.18 6.70
CA THR A 13 -27.77 -0.15 5.64
C THR A 13 -26.52 -0.68 6.32
N GLY A 14 -26.59 -1.93 6.77
CA GLY A 14 -25.42 -2.69 7.16
C GLY A 14 -24.48 -2.68 5.98
N GLY A 15 -23.38 -1.93 6.13
CA GLY A 15 -22.33 -1.90 5.13
C GLY A 15 -21.80 -3.31 4.98
N THR A 16 -22.25 -4.01 3.95
CA THR A 16 -21.61 -5.24 3.54
C THR A 16 -20.14 -4.91 3.30
N ALA A 17 -19.23 -5.74 3.82
CA ALA A 17 -17.81 -5.63 3.54
C ALA A 17 -17.52 -6.07 2.09
N GLY A 18 -18.15 -5.39 1.13
CA GLY A 18 -17.80 -5.43 -0.27
C GLY A 18 -16.35 -5.00 -0.38
N ARG A 19 -15.53 -5.86 -0.99
CA ARG A 19 -14.09 -5.61 -1.18
C ARG A 19 -13.90 -4.22 -1.75
N HIS A 20 -13.03 -3.42 -1.13
CA HIS A 20 -12.72 -2.08 -1.63
C HIS A 20 -12.15 -2.21 -3.04
N PHE A 21 -12.77 -1.51 -4.00
CA PHE A 21 -12.36 -1.48 -5.41
C PHE A 21 -11.95 -0.06 -5.86
N GLY A 22 -11.99 0.93 -4.95
CA GLY A 22 -11.82 2.33 -5.29
C GLY A 22 -13.13 3.01 -5.72
N ALA A 23 -13.04 4.20 -6.33
CA ALA A 23 -14.20 4.99 -6.69
C ALA A 23 -14.88 4.45 -7.96
N GLN A 24 -16.19 4.17 -7.91
CA GLN A 24 -16.92 3.66 -9.08
C GLN A 24 -17.01 4.71 -10.18
N VAL A 25 -16.59 4.35 -11.40
CA VAL A 25 -16.73 5.18 -12.61
C VAL A 25 -18.10 4.96 -13.25
N GLY A 26 -18.50 3.68 -13.40
CA GLY A 26 -19.80 3.29 -13.96
C GLY A 26 -19.77 1.88 -14.57
N ALA A 27 -20.91 1.45 -15.12
CA ALA A 27 -21.00 0.20 -15.87
C ALA A 27 -20.63 0.40 -17.34
N LEU A 28 -20.04 -0.60 -17.98
CA LEU A 28 -19.82 -0.60 -19.43
C LEU A 28 -21.14 -0.77 -20.19
N SER A 29 -21.35 0.05 -21.22
CA SER A 29 -22.45 -0.11 -22.17
C SER A 29 -22.31 -1.42 -22.95
N GLN A 30 -23.38 -2.21 -23.02
CA GLN A 30 -23.35 -3.54 -23.66
C GLN A 30 -23.72 -3.41 -25.14
N LEU A 31 -22.76 -3.04 -26.00
CA LEU A 31 -23.03 -2.77 -27.42
C LEU A 31 -22.81 -4.01 -28.30
N GLN A 32 -21.64 -4.65 -28.20
CA GLN A 32 -21.29 -5.84 -28.97
C GLN A 32 -20.43 -6.82 -28.16
N HIS A 33 -20.25 -8.03 -28.69
CA HIS A 33 -19.30 -9.04 -28.18
C HIS A 33 -19.42 -9.41 -26.69
N GLY A 34 -20.61 -9.23 -26.12
CA GLY A 34 -20.87 -9.47 -24.70
C GLY A 34 -20.07 -8.59 -23.74
N VAL A 35 -19.57 -7.43 -24.20
CA VAL A 35 -18.81 -6.50 -23.36
C VAL A 35 -19.70 -5.99 -22.23
N ARG A 36 -19.32 -6.32 -20.99
CA ARG A 36 -19.95 -5.82 -19.76
C ARG A 36 -19.01 -5.93 -18.57
N GLY A 37 -19.31 -5.19 -17.52
CA GLY A 37 -18.54 -5.11 -16.27
C GLY A 37 -18.74 -3.75 -15.63
N THR A 38 -18.19 -3.55 -14.43
CA THR A 38 -18.18 -2.25 -13.75
C THR A 38 -16.77 -1.72 -13.62
N VAL A 39 -16.55 -0.48 -14.02
CA VAL A 39 -15.25 0.20 -14.01
C VAL A 39 -15.10 1.01 -12.74
N TYR A 40 -13.95 0.88 -12.09
CA TYR A 40 -13.55 1.59 -10.87
C TYR A 40 -12.19 2.27 -11.07
N ALA A 41 -12.01 3.41 -10.41
CA ALA A 41 -10.75 4.12 -10.26
C ALA A 41 -10.09 3.71 -8.94
N VAL A 42 -8.99 2.97 -9.05
CA VAL A 42 -8.19 2.49 -7.91
C VAL A 42 -7.36 3.64 -7.34
N ASP A 43 -6.73 4.42 -8.22
CA ASP A 43 -5.95 5.62 -7.91
C ASP A 43 -6.03 6.60 -9.10
N SER A 44 -5.13 7.58 -9.19
CA SER A 44 -5.10 8.58 -10.28
C SER A 44 -4.75 8.01 -11.67
N ARG A 45 -4.13 6.83 -11.75
CA ARG A 45 -3.61 6.19 -12.97
C ARG A 45 -4.05 4.72 -13.15
N THR A 46 -4.67 4.11 -12.15
CA THR A 46 -5.05 2.68 -12.18
C THR A 46 -6.57 2.52 -12.29
N ILE A 47 -7.01 1.75 -13.29
CA ILE A 47 -8.40 1.33 -13.51
C ILE A 47 -8.55 -0.13 -13.10
N PHE A 48 -9.66 -0.48 -12.43
CA PHE A 48 -10.08 -1.86 -12.20
C PHE A 48 -11.44 -2.12 -12.85
N LEU A 49 -11.53 -3.19 -13.64
CA LEU A 49 -12.80 -3.70 -14.16
C LEU A 49 -13.22 -4.90 -13.29
N LYS A 50 -14.39 -4.78 -12.67
CA LYS A 50 -15.05 -5.84 -11.91
C LYS A 50 -16.01 -6.61 -12.81
N ASP A 51 -16.03 -7.93 -12.66
CA ASP A 51 -16.89 -8.89 -13.37
C ASP A 51 -16.82 -8.72 -14.91
N PHE A 52 -15.61 -8.51 -15.46
CA PHE A 52 -15.46 -8.18 -16.87
C PHE A 52 -15.71 -9.38 -17.79
N HIS A 53 -16.59 -9.19 -18.76
CA HIS A 53 -16.85 -10.15 -19.83
C HIS A 53 -16.53 -9.52 -21.19
N TYR A 54 -15.98 -10.34 -22.09
CA TYR A 54 -15.83 -10.08 -23.52
C TYR A 54 -15.67 -11.44 -24.22
N ASP A 55 -16.36 -11.66 -25.34
CA ASP A 55 -16.43 -12.97 -25.98
C ASP A 55 -15.13 -13.43 -26.67
N GLY A 56 -14.20 -12.53 -26.96
CA GLY A 56 -12.94 -12.83 -27.64
C GLY A 56 -13.06 -13.06 -29.16
N VAL A 57 -14.14 -12.62 -29.81
CA VAL A 57 -14.42 -12.85 -31.24
C VAL A 57 -13.98 -11.68 -32.15
N GLY A 58 -13.88 -10.46 -31.62
CA GLY A 58 -13.37 -9.31 -32.37
C GLY A 58 -11.86 -9.43 -32.66
N PRO A 59 -11.41 -9.29 -33.93
CA PRO A 59 -10.05 -9.65 -34.36
C PRO A 59 -8.95 -8.75 -33.79
N ALA A 60 -9.24 -7.46 -33.65
CA ALA A 60 -8.32 -6.44 -33.15
C ALA A 60 -8.99 -5.59 -32.06
N ALA A 61 -9.54 -6.23 -31.03
CA ALA A 61 -10.14 -5.57 -29.88
C ALA A 61 -9.09 -5.22 -28.81
N TYR A 62 -9.19 -4.03 -28.22
CA TYR A 62 -8.27 -3.50 -27.22
C TYR A 62 -8.99 -2.65 -26.17
N PHE A 63 -8.36 -2.47 -25.01
CA PHE A 63 -8.75 -1.42 -24.06
C PHE A 63 -8.26 -0.06 -24.56
N TYR A 64 -9.13 0.96 -24.46
CA TYR A 64 -8.87 2.32 -24.89
C TYR A 64 -9.37 3.33 -23.85
N VAL A 65 -8.73 4.50 -23.81
CA VAL A 65 -9.22 5.73 -23.15
C VAL A 65 -9.10 6.89 -24.11
N GLY A 66 -9.87 7.97 -23.95
CA GLY A 66 -9.74 9.11 -24.86
C GLY A 66 -10.24 10.45 -24.33
N THR A 67 -9.87 11.50 -25.06
CA THR A 67 -10.14 12.92 -24.71
C THR A 67 -11.37 13.49 -25.43
N SER A 68 -11.87 12.79 -26.45
CA SER A 68 -13.07 13.16 -27.22
C SER A 68 -14.35 13.04 -26.37
N LYS A 69 -15.45 13.65 -26.84
CA LYS A 69 -16.77 13.56 -26.15
C LYS A 69 -17.37 12.15 -26.14
N SER A 70 -16.90 11.24 -26.99
CA SER A 70 -17.46 9.90 -27.16
C SER A 70 -16.38 8.97 -27.73
N PRO A 71 -16.44 7.64 -27.48
CA PRO A 71 -15.45 6.67 -27.95
C PRO A 71 -15.13 6.76 -29.44
N SER A 72 -13.85 6.96 -29.75
CA SER A 72 -13.34 7.17 -31.10
C SER A 72 -11.85 6.80 -31.18
N ALA A 73 -11.41 6.21 -32.29
CA ALA A 73 -9.99 6.00 -32.56
C ALA A 73 -9.22 7.35 -32.60
N GLN A 74 -9.80 8.38 -33.24
CA GLN A 74 -9.25 9.73 -33.21
C GLN A 74 -9.38 10.31 -31.80
N GLY A 75 -8.25 10.67 -31.19
CA GLY A 75 -8.19 11.10 -29.78
C GLY A 75 -8.31 9.96 -28.75
N GLY A 76 -8.36 8.71 -29.20
CA GLY A 76 -8.25 7.52 -28.38
C GLY A 76 -6.78 7.09 -28.21
N VAL A 77 -6.46 6.54 -27.05
CA VAL A 77 -5.16 5.95 -26.70
C VAL A 77 -5.40 4.53 -26.21
N ARG A 78 -4.79 3.59 -26.91
CA ARG A 78 -4.77 2.15 -26.60
C ARG A 78 -3.99 1.90 -25.31
N LEU A 79 -4.59 1.18 -24.37
CA LEU A 79 -3.93 0.70 -23.16
C LEU A 79 -3.25 -0.66 -23.40
N ARG A 80 -2.38 -1.05 -22.46
CA ARG A 80 -1.92 -2.44 -22.33
C ARG A 80 -2.95 -3.25 -21.54
N ASP A 81 -3.00 -4.57 -21.75
CA ASP A 81 -3.86 -5.48 -21.00
C ASP A 81 -3.34 -5.76 -19.57
N GLU A 82 -4.00 -6.67 -18.82
CA GLU A 82 -3.58 -7.04 -17.45
C GLU A 82 -2.19 -7.69 -17.37
N ARG A 83 -1.60 -8.03 -18.53
CA ARG A 83 -0.33 -8.75 -18.70
C ARG A 83 0.77 -7.80 -19.20
N GLY A 84 0.46 -6.52 -19.39
CA GLY A 84 1.36 -5.52 -19.95
C GLY A 84 1.58 -5.63 -21.47
N GLN A 85 0.73 -6.40 -22.16
CA GLN A 85 0.79 -6.68 -23.59
C GLN A 85 -0.04 -5.68 -24.41
N SER A 86 0.33 -5.47 -25.66
CA SER A 86 -0.40 -4.63 -26.64
C SER A 86 -1.12 -5.47 -27.71
N ALA A 87 -1.26 -6.77 -27.48
CA ALA A 87 -1.90 -7.75 -28.36
C ALA A 87 -3.45 -7.69 -28.26
N PRO A 88 -4.20 -8.27 -29.21
CA PRO A 88 -5.67 -8.31 -29.13
C PRO A 88 -6.16 -8.97 -27.85
N LEU A 89 -7.28 -8.46 -27.31
CA LEU A 89 -7.87 -8.96 -26.08
C LEU A 89 -8.30 -10.43 -26.21
N ARG A 90 -7.91 -11.21 -25.20
CA ARG A 90 -8.43 -12.56 -24.99
C ARG A 90 -9.92 -12.55 -24.66
N LYS A 91 -10.53 -13.74 -24.56
CA LYS A 91 -11.85 -13.91 -23.91
C LYS A 91 -11.76 -13.64 -22.41
N TYR A 92 -12.77 -12.97 -21.86
CA TYR A 92 -12.96 -12.74 -20.42
C TYR A 92 -14.35 -13.24 -19.99
N ARG A 93 -14.46 -13.81 -18.79
CA ARG A 93 -15.64 -14.52 -18.28
C ARG A 93 -16.01 -14.14 -16.83
N GLY A 94 -16.02 -12.85 -16.52
CA GLY A 94 -16.22 -12.33 -15.17
C GLY A 94 -14.90 -12.07 -14.44
N ASP A 95 -13.82 -11.86 -15.19
CA ASP A 95 -12.48 -11.59 -14.66
C ASP A 95 -12.43 -10.25 -13.89
N GLY A 96 -11.57 -10.17 -12.88
CA GLY A 96 -11.05 -8.89 -12.39
C GLY A 96 -9.87 -8.46 -13.26
N VAL A 97 -9.90 -7.25 -13.83
CA VAL A 97 -8.87 -6.76 -14.77
C VAL A 97 -8.34 -5.43 -14.27
N THR A 98 -7.05 -5.36 -13.93
CA THR A 98 -6.38 -4.11 -13.51
C THR A 98 -5.56 -3.57 -14.68
N LEU A 99 -5.75 -2.29 -15.01
CA LEU A 99 -5.12 -1.61 -16.15
C LEU A 99 -4.44 -0.32 -15.70
N SER A 100 -3.24 -0.05 -16.20
CA SER A 100 -2.54 1.21 -16.01
C SER A 100 -2.79 2.18 -17.16
N LEU A 101 -3.07 3.43 -16.85
CA LEU A 101 -3.10 4.54 -17.80
C LEU A 101 -1.68 4.85 -18.35
N PRO A 102 -1.58 5.57 -19.49
CA PRO A 102 -0.28 5.92 -20.08
C PRO A 102 0.60 6.75 -19.13
N ASP A 103 1.92 6.65 -19.29
CA ASP A 103 2.85 7.41 -18.47
C ASP A 103 2.68 8.92 -18.64
N GLY A 104 2.79 9.65 -17.52
CA GLY A 104 2.49 11.08 -17.47
C GLY A 104 1.01 11.45 -17.57
N LYS A 105 0.08 10.49 -17.66
CA LYS A 105 -1.37 10.71 -17.73
C LYS A 105 -2.12 10.16 -16.53
N THR A 106 -3.29 10.76 -16.28
CA THR A 106 -4.20 10.46 -15.16
C THR A 106 -5.63 10.30 -15.64
N LEU A 107 -6.53 9.82 -14.79
CA LEU A 107 -7.96 9.75 -15.09
C LEU A 107 -8.58 11.10 -15.47
N LYS A 108 -8.04 12.22 -14.96
CA LYS A 108 -8.55 13.57 -15.27
C LYS A 108 -8.18 14.04 -16.68
N ASP A 109 -7.25 13.35 -17.36
CA ASP A 109 -6.90 13.60 -18.75
C ASP A 109 -7.90 12.96 -19.75
N PHE A 110 -8.77 12.06 -19.30
CA PHE A 110 -9.65 11.26 -20.16
C PHE A 110 -11.13 11.49 -19.85
N SER A 111 -11.98 11.45 -20.88
CA SER A 111 -13.44 11.61 -20.77
C SER A 111 -14.21 10.29 -20.91
N TRP A 112 -13.54 9.20 -21.35
CA TRP A 112 -14.15 7.87 -21.46
C TRP A 112 -13.11 6.75 -21.41
N PHE A 113 -13.57 5.55 -21.07
CA PHE A 113 -12.88 4.26 -21.22
C PHE A 113 -13.74 3.33 -22.07
N ALA A 114 -13.13 2.52 -22.95
CA ALA A 114 -13.84 1.62 -23.85
C ALA A 114 -13.08 0.33 -24.18
N VAL A 115 -13.84 -0.68 -24.62
CA VAL A 115 -13.36 -1.79 -25.45
C VAL A 115 -13.62 -1.41 -26.90
N TRP A 116 -12.55 -1.20 -27.67
CA TRP A 116 -12.60 -0.71 -29.05
C TRP A 116 -11.93 -1.71 -30.00
N CYS A 117 -12.49 -1.88 -31.20
CA CYS A 117 -11.90 -2.71 -32.24
C CYS A 117 -11.32 -1.86 -33.37
N ASP A 118 -10.02 -2.00 -33.65
CA ASP A 118 -9.32 -1.18 -34.65
C ASP A 118 -9.77 -1.52 -36.07
N ASP A 119 -9.72 -2.81 -36.46
CA ASP A 119 -10.02 -3.32 -37.81
C ASP A 119 -11.39 -2.87 -38.36
N TYR A 120 -12.39 -2.76 -37.49
CA TYR A 120 -13.74 -2.31 -37.84
C TYR A 120 -14.02 -0.86 -37.41
N SER A 121 -13.15 -0.26 -36.59
CA SER A 121 -13.33 1.06 -35.97
C SER A 121 -14.67 1.19 -35.22
N VAL A 122 -14.98 0.19 -34.38
CA VAL A 122 -16.24 0.09 -33.60
C VAL A 122 -15.97 0.03 -32.09
N ASN A 123 -16.78 0.75 -31.33
CA ASN A 123 -16.89 0.62 -29.88
C ASN A 123 -17.75 -0.61 -29.51
N PHE A 124 -17.17 -1.59 -28.83
CA PHE A 124 -17.91 -2.76 -28.33
C PHE A 124 -18.57 -2.53 -26.97
N GLY A 125 -18.08 -1.56 -26.20
CA GLY A 125 -18.68 -1.14 -24.94
C GLY A 125 -17.80 -0.19 -24.14
N SER A 126 -18.41 0.81 -23.52
CA SER A 126 -17.71 1.97 -22.95
C SER A 126 -18.40 2.54 -21.72
N VAL A 127 -17.66 3.35 -20.97
CA VAL A 127 -18.16 4.19 -19.87
C VAL A 127 -17.56 5.60 -19.98
N GLU A 128 -18.35 6.63 -19.68
CA GLU A 128 -17.83 7.99 -19.53
C GLU A 128 -17.09 8.13 -18.19
N ILE A 129 -16.00 8.91 -18.16
CA ILE A 129 -15.25 9.21 -16.94
C ILE A 129 -15.72 10.57 -16.42
N PRO A 130 -16.39 10.66 -15.26
CA PRO A 130 -16.87 11.93 -14.74
C PRO A 130 -15.71 12.90 -14.45
N ARG A 131 -15.77 14.13 -14.97
CA ARG A 131 -14.73 15.15 -14.74
C ARG A 131 -14.52 15.51 -13.26
N GLY A 132 -15.56 15.33 -12.45
CA GLY A 132 -15.55 15.48 -10.99
C GLY A 132 -15.24 14.20 -10.21
N LEU A 133 -14.74 13.14 -10.86
CA LEU A 133 -14.41 11.89 -10.19
C LEU A 133 -13.21 12.08 -9.24
N GLU A 134 -13.50 12.04 -7.93
CA GLU A 134 -12.48 12.02 -6.88
C GLU A 134 -12.09 10.58 -6.54
N TYR A 135 -11.12 10.07 -7.31
CA TYR A 135 -10.48 8.77 -7.06
C TYR A 135 -9.70 8.74 -5.74
N PRO A 136 -9.44 7.52 -5.19
CA PRO A 136 -8.67 7.35 -3.96
C PRO A 136 -7.22 7.81 -4.07
N LYS A 137 -6.63 8.21 -2.94
CA LYS A 137 -5.28 8.80 -2.87
C LYS A 137 -4.56 8.36 -1.59
N PRO A 138 -3.23 8.11 -1.63
CA PRO A 138 -2.44 7.87 -0.42
C PRO A 138 -2.63 8.98 0.62
N ALA A 139 -2.83 8.58 1.87
CA ALA A 139 -3.10 9.50 2.99
C ALA A 139 -1.88 9.62 3.90
N LYS A 140 -1.68 10.80 4.51
CA LYS A 140 -0.68 10.99 5.56
C LYS A 140 -1.36 11.00 6.94
N VAL A 141 -0.76 10.28 7.88
CA VAL A 141 -1.14 10.31 9.31
C VAL A 141 0.00 10.94 10.11
N GLY A 142 -0.03 10.85 11.44
CA GLY A 142 1.05 11.35 12.29
C GLY A 142 2.39 10.60 12.10
N ALA A 143 3.38 11.02 12.86
CA ALA A 143 4.66 10.32 12.97
C ALA A 143 4.70 9.49 14.26
N LEU A 144 5.49 8.41 14.30
CA LEU A 144 5.81 7.72 15.55
C LEU A 144 6.65 8.64 16.46
N ARG A 145 6.30 8.67 17.74
CA ARG A 145 7.08 9.28 18.82
C ARG A 145 6.97 8.35 20.03
N GLY A 146 8.05 8.19 20.79
CA GLY A 146 8.13 7.15 21.80
C GLY A 146 9.45 7.07 22.57
N VAL A 147 9.51 6.09 23.46
CA VAL A 147 10.73 5.63 24.15
C VAL A 147 11.58 4.75 23.21
N HIS A 148 12.73 4.25 23.67
CA HIS A 148 13.60 3.36 22.89
C HIS A 148 13.99 3.89 21.49
N ALA A 149 14.20 5.21 21.41
CA ALA A 149 14.43 5.95 20.17
C ALA A 149 13.36 5.76 19.07
N VAL A 150 12.13 5.31 19.42
CA VAL A 150 11.01 5.12 18.49
C VAL A 150 10.57 6.46 17.90
N ALA A 151 10.98 6.68 16.65
CA ALA A 151 10.70 7.88 15.89
C ALA A 151 10.52 7.58 14.40
N SER A 152 9.74 8.42 13.70
CA SER A 152 9.65 8.40 12.24
C SER A 152 9.36 9.80 11.69
N ASP A 153 9.28 9.93 10.36
CA ASP A 153 8.50 10.98 9.72
C ASP A 153 7.00 10.62 9.67
N PRO A 154 6.10 11.55 9.28
CA PRO A 154 4.68 11.27 9.09
C PRO A 154 4.44 10.06 8.17
N ILE A 155 3.72 9.06 8.69
CA ILE A 155 3.48 7.80 7.99
C ILE A 155 2.52 8.02 6.82
N VAL A 156 2.81 7.36 5.69
CA VAL A 156 1.97 7.38 4.50
C VAL A 156 1.23 6.04 4.41
N VAL A 157 -0.09 6.09 4.50
CA VAL A 157 -0.96 4.98 4.11
C VAL A 157 -1.04 4.99 2.58
N VAL A 158 -0.36 4.02 1.95
CA VAL A 158 -0.20 3.95 0.49
C VAL A 158 -1.46 3.39 -0.16
N ASP A 159 -1.99 2.31 0.42
CA ASP A 159 -3.25 1.67 0.06
C ASP A 159 -3.88 1.03 1.30
N ALA A 160 -5.01 0.34 1.12
CA ALA A 160 -5.80 -0.29 2.18
C ALA A 160 -5.03 -1.31 3.04
N GLN A 161 -3.85 -1.80 2.61
CA GLN A 161 -3.03 -2.75 3.36
C GLN A 161 -1.55 -2.34 3.47
N THR A 162 -1.13 -1.20 2.93
CA THR A 162 0.30 -0.85 2.79
C THR A 162 0.65 0.43 3.55
N LEU A 163 1.58 0.33 4.50
CA LEU A 163 2.12 1.44 5.27
C LEU A 163 3.57 1.74 4.85
N LEU A 164 3.86 2.99 4.49
CA LEU A 164 5.20 3.51 4.27
C LEU A 164 5.59 4.39 5.46
N ILE A 165 6.63 3.99 6.19
CA ILE A 165 7.18 4.71 7.34
C ILE A 165 8.55 5.26 6.93
N PRO A 166 8.68 6.57 6.65
CA PRO A 166 9.97 7.18 6.32
C PRO A 166 10.78 7.45 7.59
N ASN A 167 12.10 7.40 7.47
CA ASN A 167 13.05 7.75 8.53
C ASN A 167 12.78 7.07 9.89
N PHE A 168 12.38 5.78 9.89
CA PHE A 168 12.11 5.03 11.11
C PHE A 168 13.38 4.71 11.91
N SER A 169 13.37 5.03 13.20
CA SER A 169 14.39 4.64 14.18
C SER A 169 13.77 3.86 15.36
N TYR A 170 14.56 2.94 15.90
CA TYR A 170 14.31 2.18 17.13
C TYR A 170 15.67 1.62 17.61
N ASP A 171 15.98 1.72 18.90
CA ASP A 171 17.33 1.44 19.43
C ASP A 171 17.77 -0.03 19.30
N GLY A 172 16.83 -0.98 19.37
CA GLY A 172 17.07 -2.42 19.33
C GLY A 172 17.20 -3.11 20.69
N GLU A 173 17.01 -2.40 21.81
CA GLU A 173 17.38 -2.90 23.15
C GLU A 173 16.36 -3.88 23.77
N ALA A 174 15.07 -3.78 23.42
CA ALA A 174 14.04 -4.58 24.07
C ALA A 174 13.91 -6.01 23.51
N PRO A 175 13.66 -7.02 24.35
CA PRO A 175 13.79 -8.43 23.98
C PRO A 175 12.75 -8.92 22.98
N ASP A 176 11.56 -8.31 22.92
CA ASP A 176 10.47 -8.76 22.06
C ASP A 176 9.62 -7.59 21.50
N ALA A 177 10.29 -6.55 20.99
CA ALA A 177 9.63 -5.48 20.26
C ALA A 177 9.03 -5.99 18.91
N LYS A 178 7.83 -5.53 18.56
CA LYS A 178 7.07 -5.90 17.36
C LYS A 178 6.45 -4.67 16.69
N PHE A 179 6.20 -4.75 15.39
CA PHE A 179 5.20 -3.88 14.75
C PHE A 179 3.80 -4.37 15.12
N TRP A 180 2.92 -3.46 15.52
CA TRP A 180 1.67 -3.78 16.21
C TRP A 180 0.53 -2.87 15.73
N VAL A 181 -0.67 -3.43 15.58
CA VAL A 181 -1.91 -2.68 15.28
C VAL A 181 -3.08 -3.24 16.06
N GLY A 182 -4.08 -2.41 16.32
CA GLY A 182 -5.29 -2.82 17.04
C GLY A 182 -6.46 -1.90 16.73
N ARG A 183 -7.60 -2.20 17.34
CA ARG A 183 -8.83 -1.38 17.23
C ARG A 183 -8.77 -0.21 18.20
N GLY A 184 -9.32 0.93 17.80
CA GLY A 184 -9.28 2.16 18.59
C GLY A 184 -7.89 2.78 18.68
N ASP A 185 -7.80 3.90 19.36
CA ASP A 185 -6.68 4.84 19.21
C ASP A 185 -5.44 4.46 20.04
N LYS A 186 -5.59 3.57 21.03
CA LYS A 186 -4.53 3.14 21.96
C LYS A 186 -4.15 1.66 21.76
N PRO A 187 -2.86 1.30 21.75
CA PRO A 187 -2.40 -0.09 21.80
C PRO A 187 -2.80 -0.84 23.07
N SER A 188 -3.01 -2.15 22.93
CA SER A 188 -3.29 -3.08 24.02
C SER A 188 -2.67 -4.47 23.73
N PRO A 189 -2.60 -5.39 24.72
CA PRO A 189 -2.05 -6.74 24.55
C PRO A 189 -2.80 -7.61 23.53
N GLU A 190 -4.05 -7.30 23.20
CA GLU A 190 -4.92 -8.03 22.27
C GLU A 190 -4.75 -7.57 20.81
N GLY A 191 -3.72 -6.78 20.52
CA GLY A 191 -3.38 -6.34 19.16
C GLY A 191 -2.82 -7.44 18.27
N ILE A 192 -2.53 -7.06 17.03
CA ILE A 192 -2.14 -7.93 15.92
C ILE A 192 -0.70 -7.57 15.52
N ARG A 193 0.18 -8.59 15.50
CA ARG A 193 1.54 -8.47 14.96
C ARG A 193 1.50 -8.15 13.47
N ILE A 194 2.41 -7.28 13.02
CA ILE A 194 2.70 -7.09 11.59
C ILE A 194 4.10 -7.62 11.31
N PRO A 195 4.30 -8.44 10.25
CA PRO A 195 5.63 -8.83 9.81
C PRO A 195 6.51 -7.64 9.42
N ASP A 196 7.82 -7.72 9.65
CA ASP A 196 8.80 -6.72 9.22
C ASP A 196 8.87 -6.59 7.69
N GLU A 197 9.71 -5.67 7.17
CA GLU A 197 9.84 -5.48 5.72
C GLU A 197 10.45 -6.68 4.97
N ASN A 198 10.82 -7.74 5.69
CA ASN A 198 11.33 -9.02 5.18
C ASN A 198 10.34 -10.18 5.41
N GLY A 199 9.13 -9.90 5.94
CA GLY A 199 8.08 -10.88 6.18
C GLY A 199 8.22 -11.67 7.49
N LYS A 200 8.87 -11.13 8.53
CA LYS A 200 9.12 -11.83 9.81
C LYS A 200 8.42 -11.18 11.01
N GLU A 201 7.83 -12.00 11.88
CA GLU A 201 7.27 -11.57 13.17
C GLU A 201 8.24 -11.82 14.36
N THR A 202 9.52 -12.03 14.07
CA THR A 202 10.61 -12.08 15.08
C THR A 202 10.82 -10.71 15.75
N PRO A 203 11.45 -10.63 16.94
CA PRO A 203 11.83 -9.38 17.58
C PRO A 203 12.47 -8.38 16.60
N LEU A 204 12.07 -7.11 16.69
CA LEU A 204 12.64 -6.04 15.90
C LEU A 204 14.10 -5.82 16.31
N ARG A 205 14.99 -5.91 15.32
CA ARG A 205 16.37 -5.40 15.40
C ARG A 205 16.38 -3.87 15.48
N LYS A 206 17.55 -3.28 15.76
CA LYS A 206 17.81 -1.83 15.61
C LYS A 206 17.43 -1.29 14.23
N TYR A 207 16.83 -0.11 14.20
CA TYR A 207 16.61 0.72 13.01
C TYR A 207 17.22 2.11 13.24
N ASP A 208 17.94 2.64 12.26
CA ASP A 208 18.40 4.04 12.24
C ASP A 208 17.94 4.70 10.94
N LYS A 209 16.98 5.61 11.05
CA LYS A 209 16.41 6.44 9.98
C LYS A 209 16.07 5.66 8.69
N LYS A 210 15.68 4.39 8.83
CA LYS A 210 15.38 3.52 7.69
C LYS A 210 13.97 3.82 7.20
N THR A 211 13.83 4.08 5.91
CA THR A 211 12.50 4.05 5.29
C THR A 211 12.08 2.60 5.08
N ILE A 212 10.93 2.21 5.65
CA ILE A 212 10.38 0.85 5.56
C ILE A 212 8.98 0.86 4.95
N VAL A 213 8.61 -0.25 4.32
CA VAL A 213 7.26 -0.51 3.82
C VAL A 213 6.77 -1.80 4.46
N LEU A 214 5.62 -1.73 5.13
CA LEU A 214 4.97 -2.85 5.80
C LEU A 214 3.64 -3.17 5.11
N THR A 215 3.29 -4.45 5.05
CA THR A 215 2.00 -4.93 4.51
C THR A 215 1.21 -5.58 5.63
N LEU A 216 -0.07 -5.22 5.78
CA LEU A 216 -0.95 -5.80 6.78
C LEU A 216 -1.17 -7.31 6.52
N PRO A 217 -1.19 -8.15 7.58
CA PRO A 217 -1.32 -9.59 7.44
C PRO A 217 -2.72 -10.02 6.98
N GLY A 218 -2.79 -11.12 6.22
CA GLY A 218 -4.06 -11.70 5.75
C GLY A 218 -4.92 -10.69 4.99
N GLU A 219 -6.21 -10.61 5.36
CA GLU A 219 -7.19 -9.69 4.78
C GLU A 219 -7.37 -8.41 5.62
N LEU A 220 -6.52 -8.17 6.64
CA LEU A 220 -6.62 -6.99 7.50
C LEU A 220 -6.39 -5.71 6.68
N THR A 221 -7.21 -4.69 6.90
CA THR A 221 -7.09 -3.38 6.24
C THR A 221 -6.89 -2.25 7.24
N VAL A 222 -6.45 -1.08 6.75
CA VAL A 222 -6.37 0.16 7.53
C VAL A 222 -7.73 0.70 8.00
N PHE A 223 -8.85 0.14 7.53
CA PHE A 223 -10.19 0.47 8.00
C PHE A 223 -10.57 -0.30 9.29
N ASP A 224 -9.94 -1.46 9.51
CA ASP A 224 -10.18 -2.37 10.64
C ASP A 224 -9.43 -1.97 11.93
N ILE A 225 -8.41 -1.11 11.79
CA ILE A 225 -7.47 -0.70 12.84
C ILE A 225 -7.62 0.80 13.16
N GLY A 226 -7.26 1.20 14.38
CA GLY A 226 -7.29 2.58 14.86
C GLY A 226 -5.91 3.17 15.19
N HIS A 227 -4.86 2.35 15.23
CA HIS A 227 -3.48 2.80 15.46
C HIS A 227 -2.45 1.88 14.79
N PHE A 228 -1.22 2.37 14.64
CA PHE A 228 -0.02 1.61 14.36
C PHE A 228 1.05 1.93 15.41
N ALA A 229 1.76 0.93 15.92
CA ALA A 229 2.62 1.04 17.09
C ALA A 229 3.87 0.15 17.03
N ILE A 230 4.85 0.51 17.87
CA ILE A 230 5.93 -0.36 18.33
C ILE A 230 5.55 -0.83 19.73
N TRP A 231 5.44 -2.14 19.92
CA TRP A 231 4.97 -2.77 21.15
C TRP A 231 5.97 -3.83 21.61
N CYS A 232 6.35 -3.82 22.88
CA CYS A 232 7.12 -4.90 23.48
C CYS A 232 6.16 -5.96 24.02
N GLU A 233 6.10 -7.09 23.33
CA GLU A 233 5.13 -8.15 23.60
C GLU A 233 5.45 -8.89 24.92
N ALA A 234 6.72 -9.18 25.20
CA ALA A 234 7.16 -9.84 26.43
C ALA A 234 6.88 -9.06 27.73
N PHE A 235 6.74 -7.72 27.66
CA PHE A 235 6.42 -6.87 28.82
C PHE A 235 5.05 -6.18 28.71
N THR A 236 4.31 -6.36 27.62
CA THR A 236 3.03 -5.67 27.32
C THR A 236 3.12 -4.14 27.38
N VAL A 237 4.22 -3.54 26.90
CA VAL A 237 4.47 -2.09 26.93
C VAL A 237 4.41 -1.46 25.53
N ASN A 238 3.68 -0.35 25.41
CA ASN A 238 3.67 0.52 24.23
C ASN A 238 4.93 1.39 24.22
N PHE A 239 5.79 1.24 23.22
CA PHE A 239 6.98 2.09 23.07
C PHE A 239 6.70 3.38 22.33
N GLY A 240 5.74 3.39 21.42
CA GLY A 240 5.36 4.56 20.63
C GLY A 240 4.33 4.17 19.57
N HIS A 241 3.35 5.03 19.36
CA HIS A 241 2.23 4.75 18.45
C HIS A 241 1.77 6.00 17.72
N VAL A 242 1.00 5.78 16.65
CA VAL A 242 0.28 6.81 15.91
C VAL A 242 -1.17 6.35 15.70
N VAL A 243 -2.11 7.26 15.94
CA VAL A 243 -3.54 7.05 15.64
C VAL A 243 -3.75 7.09 14.13
N LEU A 244 -4.69 6.28 13.63
CA LEU A 244 -5.07 6.16 12.23
C LEU A 244 -6.51 6.70 12.05
N PRO A 245 -6.69 8.02 11.82
CA PRO A 245 -8.01 8.63 11.90
C PRO A 245 -8.87 8.22 10.71
N ARG A 246 -10.01 7.56 10.97
CA ARG A 246 -10.92 7.04 9.92
C ARG A 246 -11.33 8.07 8.87
N ALA A 247 -11.54 9.33 9.27
CA ALA A 247 -11.86 10.42 8.35
C ALA A 247 -10.73 10.69 7.33
N THR A 248 -9.47 10.66 7.78
CA THR A 248 -8.28 10.84 6.93
C THR A 248 -8.06 9.65 6.00
N LEU A 249 -8.46 8.45 6.42
CA LEU A 249 -8.24 7.21 5.65
C LEU A 249 -9.42 6.80 4.76
N ALA A 250 -10.57 7.46 4.86
CA ALA A 250 -11.83 7.07 4.20
C ALA A 250 -11.77 6.93 2.66
N ASN A 251 -10.76 7.50 1.99
CA ASN A 251 -10.57 7.40 0.54
C ASN A 251 -9.11 7.06 0.15
N VAL A 252 -8.47 6.12 0.86
CA VAL A 252 -7.20 5.52 0.40
C VAL A 252 -7.44 4.46 -0.70
N PRO A 253 -6.47 4.17 -1.58
CA PRO A 253 -6.60 3.15 -2.62
C PRO A 253 -6.89 1.75 -2.06
N PRO A 254 -7.57 0.86 -2.80
CA PRO A 254 -7.57 -0.56 -2.49
C PRO A 254 -6.18 -1.16 -2.76
N SER A 255 -5.78 -2.20 -2.02
CA SER A 255 -4.48 -2.84 -2.26
C SER A 255 -4.50 -3.68 -3.54
N LEU A 256 -3.38 -3.70 -4.27
CA LEU A 256 -3.25 -4.54 -5.48
C LEU A 256 -3.47 -6.03 -5.17
N LYS A 257 -3.07 -6.48 -3.97
CA LYS A 257 -3.35 -7.81 -3.43
C LYS A 257 -4.87 -8.07 -3.32
N MET A 258 -5.65 -7.14 -2.77
CA MET A 258 -7.11 -7.25 -2.68
C MET A 258 -7.80 -7.28 -4.04
N LEU A 259 -7.20 -6.70 -5.09
CA LEU A 259 -7.69 -6.76 -6.47
C LEU A 259 -7.32 -8.08 -7.20
N GLY A 260 -6.55 -8.96 -6.56
CA GLY A 260 -6.10 -10.23 -7.15
C GLY A 260 -4.91 -10.11 -8.10
N VAL A 261 -4.30 -8.93 -8.21
CA VAL A 261 -3.06 -8.75 -8.99
C VAL A 261 -1.85 -8.86 -8.07
N SER A 262 -1.20 -10.03 -8.11
CA SER A 262 0.09 -10.25 -7.46
C SER A 262 1.11 -9.19 -7.88
N PRO A 263 1.95 -8.67 -6.97
CA PRO A 263 3.01 -7.73 -7.31
C PRO A 263 3.87 -8.27 -8.45
N GLN A 264 4.05 -7.50 -9.53
CA GLN A 264 4.90 -7.92 -10.64
C GLN A 264 6.33 -8.11 -10.13
N SER A 265 6.84 -9.34 -10.20
CA SER A 265 8.19 -9.69 -9.73
C SER A 265 9.24 -9.01 -10.62
N ARG A 266 9.69 -7.82 -10.21
CA ARG A 266 10.64 -7.01 -10.97
C ARG A 266 11.95 -7.78 -11.14
N ASN A 267 12.35 -7.99 -12.38
CA ASN A 267 13.59 -8.64 -12.81
C ASN A 267 13.77 -10.11 -12.39
N LYS A 268 13.07 -11.03 -13.07
CA LYS A 268 13.78 -12.18 -13.63
C LYS A 268 14.29 -11.82 -15.04
N GLN A 269 15.51 -11.28 -15.07
CA GLN A 269 16.30 -11.12 -16.28
C GLN A 269 16.49 -12.51 -16.92
N PRO A 270 16.38 -12.68 -18.25
CA PRO A 270 16.46 -13.99 -18.89
C PRO A 270 17.90 -14.53 -18.83
N THR A 271 18.22 -15.28 -17.78
CA THR A 271 19.50 -15.97 -17.63
C THR A 271 19.62 -17.06 -18.70
N THR A 272 20.46 -16.81 -19.70
CA THR A 272 20.82 -17.75 -20.76
C THR A 272 21.13 -19.13 -20.18
N GLY A 273 20.46 -20.16 -20.69
CA GLY A 273 20.37 -21.44 -19.98
C GLY A 273 21.67 -22.24 -19.91
N GLN A 274 22.02 -22.70 -18.71
CA GLN A 274 22.85 -23.89 -18.52
C GLN A 274 21.94 -25.06 -18.10
N ARG A 275 21.84 -26.08 -18.98
CA ARG A 275 21.16 -27.34 -18.69
C ARG A 275 22.03 -28.17 -17.74
N THR A 276 21.68 -28.22 -16.45
CA THR A 276 22.20 -29.27 -15.56
C THR A 276 21.57 -30.61 -15.93
N SER A 277 22.38 -31.55 -16.39
CA SER A 277 21.92 -32.84 -16.91
C SER A 277 21.64 -33.86 -15.79
N SER A 278 20.36 -34.08 -15.46
CA SER A 278 19.94 -35.25 -14.69
C SER A 278 19.70 -36.44 -15.63
N ALA A 279 20.56 -37.44 -15.60
CA ALA A 279 20.44 -38.63 -16.46
C ALA A 279 19.21 -39.50 -16.09
N ARG A 280 18.57 -40.09 -17.09
CA ARG A 280 17.67 -41.25 -16.95
C ARG A 280 18.16 -42.38 -17.87
N PRO A 281 18.11 -43.65 -17.44
CA PRO A 281 18.66 -44.76 -18.21
C PRO A 281 17.81 -45.08 -19.45
N HIS A 282 18.47 -45.56 -20.50
CA HIS A 282 17.80 -45.99 -21.73
C HIS A 282 16.97 -47.27 -21.53
N LYS A 283 15.82 -47.33 -22.20
CA LYS A 283 15.28 -48.57 -22.77
C LYS A 283 14.97 -48.34 -24.24
N SER A 284 15.47 -49.21 -25.10
CA SER A 284 15.32 -49.16 -26.55
C SER A 284 14.17 -50.05 -27.01
N LEU A 285 13.42 -49.61 -28.04
CA LEU A 285 12.59 -50.48 -28.86
C LEU A 285 12.50 -49.96 -30.31
N ALA A 286 12.33 -50.91 -31.23
CA ALA A 286 11.76 -50.79 -32.58
C ALA A 286 12.28 -49.67 -33.50
N ARG A 287 13.27 -50.05 -34.32
CA ARG A 287 13.60 -49.47 -35.63
C ARG A 287 12.41 -49.56 -36.60
N LEU A 288 12.13 -48.48 -37.33
CA LEU A 288 11.37 -48.47 -38.59
C LEU A 288 12.10 -47.58 -39.58
N ASP A 289 12.32 -48.07 -40.80
CA ASP A 289 13.17 -47.41 -41.80
C ASP A 289 12.36 -46.64 -42.87
N ALA A 290 12.91 -45.47 -43.23
CA ALA A 290 12.75 -44.69 -44.48
C ALA A 290 11.43 -44.68 -45.28
N THR A 291 10.90 -43.47 -45.48
CA THR A 291 10.59 -42.99 -46.85
C THR A 291 11.17 -41.59 -47.07
N THR A 292 11.66 -41.33 -48.28
CA THR A 292 12.28 -40.05 -48.66
C THR A 292 11.26 -39.12 -49.30
N TYR A 293 11.11 -37.89 -48.78
CA TYR A 293 10.44 -36.81 -49.49
C TYR A 293 11.38 -35.61 -49.66
N ARG A 294 11.40 -35.04 -50.88
CA ARG A 294 12.35 -34.01 -51.31
C ARG A 294 11.60 -32.96 -52.14
N PRO A 295 11.42 -31.72 -51.66
CA PRO A 295 10.81 -30.66 -52.46
C PRO A 295 11.78 -30.17 -53.56
N SER A 296 11.22 -29.86 -54.73
CA SER A 296 11.95 -29.38 -55.90
C SER A 296 12.26 -27.88 -55.85
N ARG A 297 13.35 -27.45 -56.50
CA ARG A 297 13.61 -26.04 -56.85
C ARG A 297 13.23 -25.76 -58.30
N LEU A 298 12.70 -24.57 -58.57
CA LEU A 298 12.72 -23.78 -59.83
C LEU A 298 11.97 -22.45 -59.53
N GLY A 299 12.34 -21.25 -60.02
CA GLY A 299 13.44 -20.81 -60.89
C GLY A 299 13.75 -19.29 -60.74
N ALA A 300 14.40 -18.67 -61.75
CA ALA A 300 14.82 -17.24 -61.81
C ALA A 300 13.65 -16.22 -61.73
N GLY A 301 13.81 -14.90 -61.51
CA GLY A 301 14.84 -13.91 -61.92
C GLY A 301 14.46 -13.26 -63.28
N PRO A 302 14.73 -11.96 -63.60
CA PRO A 302 15.71 -10.99 -63.09
C PRO A 302 15.08 -9.86 -62.21
N ARG A 303 15.73 -8.82 -61.63
CA ARG A 303 17.00 -8.06 -61.79
C ARG A 303 16.94 -6.79 -62.66
N ASP A 304 17.15 -5.64 -62.00
CA ASP A 304 18.10 -4.52 -62.28
C ASP A 304 18.19 -3.65 -60.96
N VAL A 305 19.06 -2.67 -60.59
CA VAL A 305 20.04 -1.67 -61.13
C VAL A 305 19.44 -0.46 -61.89
N LEU A 306 19.83 0.83 -61.73
CA LEU A 306 20.79 1.65 -60.92
C LEU A 306 20.02 2.86 -60.28
N ASP A 307 20.47 3.96 -59.64
CA ASP A 307 21.69 4.58 -59.00
C ASP A 307 21.21 5.89 -58.25
N ALA A 308 21.96 6.76 -57.54
CA ALA A 308 23.28 6.81 -56.87
C ALA A 308 23.43 8.07 -55.96
N VAL A 309 24.31 7.99 -54.93
CA VAL A 309 25.20 9.05 -54.36
C VAL A 309 24.61 10.31 -53.64
N VAL A 310 25.34 10.76 -52.60
CA VAL A 310 25.12 11.93 -51.70
C VAL A 310 26.09 13.08 -52.05
N PRO A 311 25.92 14.33 -51.54
CA PRO A 311 26.86 14.76 -50.48
C PRO A 311 26.30 15.74 -49.41
N HIS A 312 27.12 15.97 -48.37
CA HIS A 312 26.92 16.91 -47.25
C HIS A 312 26.98 18.40 -47.62
N VAL A 313 26.65 19.28 -46.65
CA VAL A 313 27.49 20.44 -46.28
C VAL A 313 27.32 20.82 -44.79
N HIS A 314 28.35 21.45 -44.18
CA HIS A 314 28.38 21.90 -42.78
C HIS A 314 28.02 23.38 -42.57
N ARG A 315 27.53 23.72 -41.36
CA ARG A 315 28.09 24.74 -40.42
C ARG A 315 27.27 24.65 -39.10
N ARG A 316 27.79 24.67 -37.87
CA ARG A 316 29.04 25.13 -37.21
C ARG A 316 29.06 26.63 -36.84
N ALA A 317 29.07 26.86 -35.53
CA ALA A 317 29.53 28.07 -34.79
C ALA A 317 28.58 29.30 -34.80
N ASP A 318 28.68 30.25 -33.85
CA ASP A 318 29.63 30.40 -32.73
C ASP A 318 29.07 31.32 -31.61
N ARG A 319 29.61 31.22 -30.37
CA ARG A 319 29.73 32.34 -29.36
C ARG A 319 28.44 33.03 -28.84
N SER A 320 28.42 33.91 -27.82
CA SER A 320 29.31 34.16 -26.65
C SER A 320 28.65 35.08 -25.60
N ASN A 321 29.20 35.07 -24.37
CA ASN A 321 29.04 36.02 -23.25
C ASN A 321 27.72 35.91 -22.45
N ALA A 322 27.66 35.88 -21.10
CA ALA A 322 28.52 36.34 -19.98
C ALA A 322 28.24 37.78 -19.48
N ARG A 323 28.39 37.94 -18.15
CA ARG A 323 28.28 39.18 -17.33
C ARG A 323 26.84 39.64 -16.99
N ASP A 324 26.57 40.26 -15.83
CA ASP A 324 27.32 40.38 -14.56
C ASP A 324 26.36 40.80 -13.41
N ASP A 325 26.95 41.09 -12.24
CA ASP A 325 26.50 41.98 -11.15
C ASP A 325 25.63 41.48 -9.99
N ALA A 326 25.91 42.08 -8.82
CA ALA A 326 25.32 41.77 -7.52
C ALA A 326 25.26 43.01 -6.60
N ARG A 327 24.20 43.08 -5.78
CA ARG A 327 24.06 43.87 -4.52
C ARG A 327 22.77 43.37 -3.82
N SER A 328 22.69 43.06 -2.53
CA SER A 328 23.33 43.57 -1.29
C SER A 328 22.66 44.82 -0.69
N ARG A 329 21.77 44.55 0.29
CA ARG A 329 21.36 45.30 1.49
C ARG A 329 20.25 44.44 2.15
N ASP A 330 20.38 43.95 3.39
CA ASP A 330 20.56 44.62 4.68
C ASP A 330 19.27 45.31 5.18
N GLY A 331 18.95 45.12 6.47
CA GLY A 331 17.63 45.39 7.06
C GLY A 331 17.35 44.61 8.36
N SER A 332 18.20 44.77 9.38
CA SER A 332 17.99 44.21 10.73
C SER A 332 16.99 45.03 11.54
N MET A 333 16.02 44.38 12.20
CA MET A 333 15.35 44.94 13.39
C MET A 333 14.94 43.83 14.38
N ARG A 334 15.29 44.02 15.66
CA ARG A 334 14.64 43.38 16.84
C ARG A 334 13.49 44.32 17.28
N LYS A 335 12.62 44.08 18.25
CA LYS A 335 12.47 43.17 19.41
C LYS A 335 10.92 43.15 19.68
N ASP A 336 10.23 42.34 20.47
CA ASP A 336 10.27 41.85 21.86
C ASP A 336 9.31 40.62 21.91
N ASP A 337 9.40 39.59 22.75
CA ASP A 337 9.73 39.47 24.18
C ASP A 337 8.54 39.79 25.10
N GLU A 338 7.63 38.81 25.28
CA GLU A 338 6.64 38.78 26.36
C GLU A 338 6.50 37.34 26.89
N THR A 339 6.36 37.19 28.21
CA THR A 339 6.48 35.90 28.93
C THR A 339 5.30 35.72 29.88
N GLU A 340 4.49 34.66 29.68
CA GLU A 340 3.40 34.33 30.60
C GLU A 340 3.55 32.92 31.19
N LYS A 341 3.40 32.81 32.52
CA LYS A 341 3.47 31.57 33.28
C LYS A 341 2.07 31.15 33.74
N GLY A 342 1.44 30.24 33.00
CA GLY A 342 0.26 29.51 33.49
C GLY A 342 0.67 28.35 34.39
N ALA A 343 0.24 28.34 35.65
CA ALA A 343 0.50 27.24 36.59
C ALA A 343 -0.81 26.50 36.94
N ALA A 344 -0.69 25.17 37.00
CA ALA A 344 -1.54 24.18 37.67
C ALA A 344 -3.05 24.47 37.85
N ASN A 345 -3.89 23.61 37.26
CA ASN A 345 -4.88 22.89 38.07
C ASN A 345 -5.16 21.49 37.47
N GLU A 346 -4.84 20.43 38.20
CA GLU A 346 -5.25 19.05 37.87
C GLU A 346 -6.44 18.67 38.77
N GLU A 347 -7.67 18.71 38.23
CA GLU A 347 -8.82 18.14 38.94
C GLU A 347 -8.77 16.61 38.89
N LYS A 348 -8.14 16.00 39.89
CA LYS A 348 -8.14 14.56 40.10
C LYS A 348 -9.51 14.12 40.64
N TYR A 349 -10.41 13.69 39.75
CA TYR A 349 -11.69 13.07 40.10
C TYR A 349 -11.48 11.66 40.70
N GLU A 350 -11.17 11.61 41.99
CA GLU A 350 -10.97 10.37 42.74
C GLU A 350 -12.33 9.76 43.15
N VAL A 351 -12.81 8.80 42.37
CA VAL A 351 -14.10 8.12 42.60
C VAL A 351 -13.96 7.11 43.74
N GLU A 352 -14.21 7.56 44.96
CA GLU A 352 -14.27 6.71 46.16
C GLU A 352 -15.50 5.79 46.13
N ILE A 353 -15.34 4.56 45.63
CA ILE A 353 -16.42 3.56 45.61
C ILE A 353 -16.59 2.97 47.02
N VAL A 354 -17.58 3.49 47.75
CA VAL A 354 -17.98 3.03 49.09
C VAL A 354 -18.30 1.51 49.07
N PRO A 355 -17.71 0.69 49.96
CA PRO A 355 -17.78 -0.77 49.87
C PRO A 355 -19.09 -1.37 50.43
N GLN A 356 -20.25 -0.98 49.90
CA GLN A 356 -21.58 -1.43 50.39
C GLN A 356 -22.57 -1.93 49.31
N THR A 357 -22.10 -2.56 48.23
CA THR A 357 -22.99 -3.24 47.24
C THR A 357 -22.56 -4.66 46.82
N PHE A 358 -21.44 -5.17 47.34
CA PHE A 358 -20.85 -6.45 46.89
C PHE A 358 -21.76 -7.69 47.09
N THR A 359 -22.78 -7.58 47.95
CA THR A 359 -23.74 -8.65 48.27
C THR A 359 -24.84 -8.89 47.22
N LEU A 360 -25.08 -7.98 46.27
CA LEU A 360 -26.18 -8.07 45.30
C LEU A 360 -25.78 -8.46 43.86
N LEU A 361 -24.48 -8.59 43.57
CA LEU A 361 -24.00 -9.03 42.25
C LEU A 361 -24.23 -10.54 42.03
N ASP A 362 -24.53 -10.92 40.79
CA ASP A 362 -24.62 -12.33 40.39
C ASP A 362 -23.22 -13.01 40.39
N PRO A 363 -23.16 -14.36 40.38
CA PRO A 363 -21.88 -15.09 40.47
C PRO A 363 -20.90 -14.77 39.34
N VAL A 364 -21.37 -14.56 38.11
CA VAL A 364 -20.51 -14.34 36.93
C VAL A 364 -19.93 -12.93 36.96
N THR A 365 -20.75 -11.92 37.27
CA THR A 365 -20.28 -10.53 37.43
C THR A 365 -19.30 -10.40 38.62
N ARG A 366 -19.51 -11.15 39.71
CA ARG A 366 -18.50 -11.23 40.80
C ARG A 366 -17.18 -11.84 40.34
N GLU A 367 -17.23 -12.93 39.58
CA GLU A 367 -16.02 -13.63 39.13
C GLU A 367 -15.21 -12.76 38.16
N LEU A 368 -15.87 -12.10 37.20
CA LEU A 368 -15.24 -11.13 36.29
C LEU A 368 -14.63 -9.92 37.02
N LEU A 369 -15.31 -9.37 38.04
CA LEU A 369 -14.74 -8.29 38.87
C LEU A 369 -13.55 -8.79 39.70
N ALA A 370 -13.61 -10.02 40.24
CA ALA A 370 -12.48 -10.60 40.96
C ALA A 370 -11.29 -10.88 40.04
N GLU A 371 -11.50 -11.28 38.78
CA GLU A 371 -10.44 -11.33 37.77
C GLU A 371 -9.86 -9.96 37.43
N HIS A 372 -10.71 -8.94 37.28
CA HIS A 372 -10.27 -7.57 37.03
C HIS A 372 -9.37 -7.05 38.17
N PHE A 373 -9.77 -7.24 39.45
CA PHE A 373 -8.92 -6.86 40.59
C PHE A 373 -7.63 -7.69 40.70
N ARG A 374 -7.67 -9.00 40.42
CA ARG A 374 -6.46 -9.85 40.36
C ARG A 374 -5.49 -9.40 39.26
N ASN A 375 -6.01 -8.92 38.13
CA ASN A 375 -5.20 -8.37 37.04
C ASN A 375 -4.64 -6.98 37.38
N GLU A 376 -5.41 -6.11 38.04
CA GLU A 376 -4.93 -4.84 38.62
C GLU A 376 -3.78 -5.05 39.61
N GLU A 377 -3.91 -5.99 40.56
CA GLU A 377 -2.84 -6.31 41.51
C GLU A 377 -1.60 -6.88 40.82
N ARG A 378 -1.78 -7.79 39.85
CA ARG A 378 -0.68 -8.31 39.02
C ARG A 378 0.00 -7.21 38.21
N HIS A 379 -0.74 -6.26 37.67
CA HIS A 379 -0.18 -5.12 36.92
C HIS A 379 0.63 -4.21 37.85
N ARG A 380 0.12 -3.89 39.05
CA ARG A 380 0.84 -3.08 40.06
C ARG A 380 2.12 -3.77 40.54
N GLU A 381 2.10 -5.09 40.66
CA GLU A 381 3.28 -5.87 41.06
C GLU A 381 4.32 -5.97 39.95
N LEU A 382 3.92 -6.20 38.69
CA LEU A 382 4.81 -6.13 37.53
C LEU A 382 5.44 -4.73 37.37
N GLN A 383 4.67 -3.66 37.61
CA GLN A 383 5.18 -2.29 37.57
C GLN A 383 6.25 -2.04 38.64
N ARG A 384 6.08 -2.55 39.87
CA ARG A 384 7.12 -2.47 40.91
C ARG A 384 8.38 -3.24 40.54
N GLN A 385 8.22 -4.44 39.97
CA GLN A 385 9.36 -5.27 39.55
C GLN A 385 10.13 -4.61 38.41
N PHE A 386 9.44 -3.94 37.48
CA PHE A 386 10.05 -3.09 36.46
C PHE A 386 10.82 -1.91 37.08
N ASP A 387 10.17 -1.12 37.95
CA ASP A 387 10.80 0.01 38.64
C ASP A 387 12.03 -0.39 39.47
N GLU A 388 12.01 -1.58 40.10
CA GLU A 388 13.16 -2.10 40.86
C GLU A 388 14.29 -2.55 39.94
N LEU A 389 13.99 -3.21 38.81
CA LEU A 389 14.99 -3.60 37.81
C LEU A 389 15.67 -2.38 37.19
N SER A 390 14.92 -1.33 36.84
CA SER A 390 15.50 -0.07 36.33
C SER A 390 16.44 0.57 37.35
N ARG A 391 16.04 0.64 38.62
CA ARG A 391 16.92 1.17 39.70
C ARG A 391 18.16 0.32 39.93
N ARG A 392 18.07 -1.00 39.76
CA ARG A 392 19.22 -1.90 39.85
C ARG A 392 20.20 -1.61 38.70
N GLN A 393 19.73 -1.50 37.46
CA GLN A 393 20.60 -1.14 36.32
C GLN A 393 21.26 0.23 36.51
N GLU A 394 20.51 1.28 36.89
CA GLU A 394 21.09 2.59 37.23
C GLU A 394 22.16 2.51 38.34
N SER A 395 22.01 1.58 39.28
CA SER A 395 22.99 1.39 40.37
C SER A 395 24.24 0.61 39.96
N GLU A 396 24.15 -0.21 38.91
CA GLU A 396 25.27 -0.95 38.33
C GLU A 396 26.08 -0.08 37.35
N GLU A 397 25.40 0.76 36.55
CA GLU A 397 26.05 1.78 35.71
C GLU A 397 26.81 2.80 36.56
N ARG A 398 26.17 3.35 37.61
CA ARG A 398 26.83 4.25 38.58
C ARG A 398 27.96 3.58 39.39
N ARG A 399 28.09 2.26 39.37
CA ARG A 399 29.23 1.53 39.93
C ARG A 399 30.42 1.47 38.98
N PHE A 400 30.18 1.47 37.66
CA PHE A 400 31.24 1.48 36.66
C PHE A 400 31.88 2.87 36.49
N ASP A 401 31.13 3.96 36.71
CA ASP A 401 31.63 5.34 36.62
C ASP A 401 32.50 5.79 37.82
N LEU A 402 32.74 4.93 38.82
CA LEU A 402 33.40 5.28 40.09
C LEU A 402 34.83 4.75 40.30
N ASP A 403 35.48 4.22 39.27
CA ASP A 403 36.91 3.81 39.31
C ASP A 403 37.88 4.72 38.50
N PRO A 404 38.00 6.04 38.82
CA PRO A 404 39.10 6.86 38.31
C PRO A 404 40.35 6.75 39.21
N PHE A 405 41.46 6.26 38.63
CA PHE A 405 42.82 6.12 39.20
C PHE A 405 43.05 5.02 40.26
N GLY A 406 43.85 4.00 39.89
CA GLY A 406 44.30 2.96 40.82
C GLY A 406 45.42 2.05 40.33
N GLY A 407 46.61 2.58 40.02
CA GLY A 407 47.81 1.73 39.85
C GLY A 407 48.91 2.25 38.92
N SER A 408 49.98 2.81 39.48
CA SER A 408 51.25 3.08 38.77
C SER A 408 52.47 2.80 39.66
N ARG A 409 53.03 1.59 39.52
CA ARG A 409 54.43 1.22 39.83
C ARG A 409 54.88 1.35 41.31
N PRO A 410 56.07 0.87 41.74
CA PRO A 410 57.25 0.39 40.97
C PRO A 410 57.00 -0.66 39.88
#